data_AF-A0A2H0S2T1-F1
#
_entry.id   AF-A0A2H0S2T1-F1
#
_cell.length_a   1.000
_cell.length_b   1.000
_cell.length_c   1.000
_cell.angle_alpha   90.00
_cell.angle_beta   90.00
_cell.angle_gamma   90.00
#
_symmetry.space_group_name_H-M   'P 1'
#
loop_
_entity.id
_entity.type
_entity.pdbx_description
1 polymer ?
#
loop_
_entity_poly.entity_id
_entity_poly.type
_entity_poly.pdbx_seq_one_letter_code
_entity_poly.pdbx_strand_id
1 'polypeptide(L)'
;MSKDATIIKVAGPLVVANGMGNAKMYEVVKVSKEKLIGEVIELHGEEASIQVYEETSGIGPGEPVELTGLTLSVELAPGLLTSIYDGIQRPLELIEKEAGSPFITRGIEVPGLSRSAKWDFTAVAKVGDTVTGGDVLGTVPETTLIEHKVMVPPHVSGEITEIKSGNFTIEEVIAVIKTANGKEEIAMLQKWPIRIPRPTKGKLMPNEPLVTGMRVLDTLFPVARGGAGAIPGPFGAGKTVTQQSLAKYCNAQVIVYIGCGERGNEMTEVLTEFPHLKDPASGEPLMKRTIMIANTSNMPVAAREASVYTGITIAEYYRDMGYDVALMADSTSRWAEAMREM
;
A
#
# COMPACT_ATOMS: atom_id res chain seq x y z
N MET A 1 -18.28 31.36 11.12
CA MET A 1 -17.59 31.21 9.82
C MET A 1 -16.35 30.40 10.11
N SER A 2 -16.24 29.20 9.54
CA SER A 2 -14.99 28.42 9.59
C SER A 2 -13.89 29.33 9.06
N LYS A 3 -12.84 29.60 9.85
CA LYS A 3 -11.66 30.24 9.29
C LYS A 3 -11.06 29.23 8.33
N ASP A 4 -10.85 29.62 7.08
CA ASP A 4 -10.15 28.75 6.13
C ASP A 4 -8.76 28.46 6.69
N ALA A 5 -8.40 27.17 6.72
CA ALA A 5 -7.11 26.78 7.27
C ALA A 5 -5.99 27.32 6.38
N THR A 6 -4.98 27.93 7.00
CA THR A 6 -3.90 28.62 6.30
C THR A 6 -2.55 28.32 6.91
N ILE A 7 -1.54 28.19 6.06
CA ILE A 7 -0.15 27.98 6.48
C ILE A 7 0.33 29.20 7.27
N ILE A 8 0.96 28.96 8.42
CA ILE A 8 1.61 29.99 9.23
C ILE A 8 3.13 29.83 9.31
N LYS A 9 3.65 28.61 9.05
CA LYS A 9 5.09 28.30 9.07
C LYS A 9 5.40 27.14 8.12
N VAL A 10 6.54 27.21 7.44
CA VAL A 10 7.13 26.12 6.67
C VAL A 10 8.56 25.93 7.13
N ALA A 11 8.93 24.72 7.54
CA ALA A 11 10.26 24.37 8.03
C ALA A 11 10.67 23.00 7.46
N GLY A 12 11.29 23.01 6.28
CA GLY A 12 11.56 21.77 5.55
C GLY A 12 10.26 21.02 5.26
N PRO A 13 10.16 19.72 5.55
CA PRO A 13 8.96 18.94 5.26
C PRO A 13 7.82 19.16 6.27
N LEU A 14 8.06 19.94 7.34
CA LEU A 14 7.07 20.29 8.35
C LEU A 14 6.38 21.62 8.00
N VAL A 15 5.05 21.59 7.91
CA VAL A 15 4.19 22.77 7.69
C VAL A 15 3.30 22.95 8.91
N VAL A 16 3.18 24.17 9.44
CA VAL A 16 2.21 24.47 10.50
C VAL A 16 1.11 25.33 9.91
N ALA A 17 -0.13 24.96 10.17
CA ALA A 17 -1.32 25.67 9.71
C ALA A 17 -2.23 26.06 10.88
N ASN A 18 -2.89 27.21 10.77
CA ASN A 18 -3.89 27.71 11.71
C ASN A 18 -5.29 27.57 11.10
N GLY A 19 -6.35 27.55 11.92
CA GLY A 19 -7.73 27.27 11.50
C GLY A 19 -8.01 25.78 11.35
N MET A 20 -7.24 24.95 12.06
CA MET A 20 -7.25 23.49 11.99
C MET A 20 -8.06 22.84 13.12
N GLY A 21 -8.92 23.58 13.84
CA GLY A 21 -9.65 23.05 15.00
C GLY A 21 -10.58 21.85 14.73
N ASN A 22 -10.95 21.60 13.47
CA ASN A 22 -11.73 20.43 13.06
C ASN A 22 -10.87 19.27 12.53
N ALA A 23 -9.56 19.45 12.42
CA ALA A 23 -8.65 18.44 11.92
C ALA A 23 -8.49 17.30 12.94
N LYS A 24 -8.32 16.08 12.44
CA LYS A 24 -8.03 14.91 13.26
C LYS A 24 -6.55 14.53 13.16
N MET A 25 -6.07 13.85 14.19
CA MET A 25 -4.74 13.22 14.15
C MET A 25 -4.68 12.20 13.00
N TYR A 26 -3.57 12.19 12.27
CA TYR A 26 -3.32 11.37 11.07
C TYR A 26 -4.26 11.65 9.88
N GLU A 27 -4.99 12.77 9.91
CA GLU A 27 -5.82 13.18 8.78
C GLU A 27 -4.93 13.65 7.62
N VAL A 28 -5.23 13.16 6.41
CA VAL A 28 -4.62 13.63 5.17
C VAL A 28 -5.19 15.00 4.83
N VAL A 29 -4.32 15.90 4.41
CA VAL A 29 -4.67 17.28 4.05
C VAL A 29 -4.03 17.64 2.72
N LYS A 30 -4.65 18.55 1.97
CA LYS A 30 -4.06 19.14 0.76
C LYS A 30 -3.46 20.49 1.12
N VAL A 31 -2.15 20.62 1.00
CA VAL A 31 -1.37 21.79 1.43
C VAL A 31 -1.08 22.68 0.22
N SER A 32 -1.25 24.00 0.38
CA SER A 32 -1.04 25.00 -0.66
C SER A 32 -2.02 24.89 -1.84
N LYS A 33 -1.96 25.86 -2.75
CA LYS A 33 -2.66 25.83 -4.04
C LYS A 33 -2.20 24.68 -4.93
N GLU A 34 -0.98 24.18 -4.72
CA GLU A 34 -0.45 22.99 -5.40
C GLU A 34 -1.07 21.67 -4.90
N LYS A 35 -1.88 21.70 -3.83
CA LYS A 35 -2.56 20.53 -3.26
C LYS A 35 -1.61 19.39 -2.88
N LEU A 36 -0.46 19.74 -2.32
CA LEU A 36 0.54 18.78 -1.87
C LEU A 36 -0.06 17.87 -0.79
N ILE A 37 0.17 16.58 -0.88
CA ILE A 37 -0.35 15.63 0.09
C ILE A 37 0.46 15.72 1.39
N GLY A 38 -0.22 15.98 2.49
CA GLY A 38 0.36 15.93 3.83
C GLY A 38 -0.52 15.21 4.83
N GLU A 39 0.00 14.95 6.02
CA GLU A 39 -0.68 14.28 7.12
C GLU A 39 -0.53 15.10 8.41
N VAL A 40 -1.62 15.26 9.16
CA VAL A 40 -1.60 15.93 10.46
C VAL A 40 -0.93 15.02 11.49
N ILE A 41 0.17 15.49 12.10
CA ILE A 41 0.96 14.74 13.09
C ILE A 41 0.87 15.32 14.51
N GLU A 42 0.41 16.56 14.66
CA GLU A 42 0.28 17.21 15.96
C GLU A 42 -0.87 18.23 15.93
N LEU A 43 -1.60 18.35 17.03
CA LEU A 43 -2.74 19.26 17.18
C LEU A 43 -2.59 20.11 18.45
N HIS A 44 -2.61 21.42 18.29
CA HIS A 44 -2.51 22.41 19.36
C HIS A 44 -3.60 23.49 19.22
N GLY A 45 -4.79 23.18 19.75
CA GLY A 45 -5.93 24.09 19.67
C GLY A 45 -6.38 24.28 18.22
N GLU A 46 -6.17 25.49 17.68
CA GLU A 46 -6.49 25.84 16.29
C GLU A 46 -5.31 25.63 15.32
N GLU A 47 -4.14 25.28 15.85
CA GLU A 47 -2.94 25.01 15.06
C GLU A 47 -2.72 23.51 14.89
N ALA A 48 -2.25 23.11 13.71
CA ALA A 48 -1.83 21.74 13.42
C ALA A 48 -0.44 21.72 12.77
N SER A 49 0.38 20.78 13.22
CA SER A 49 1.62 20.40 12.56
C SER A 49 1.30 19.34 11.50
N ILE A 50 1.68 19.63 10.26
CA ILE A 50 1.41 18.81 9.07
C ILE A 50 2.74 18.34 8.51
N GLN A 51 2.88 17.03 8.36
CA GLN A 51 3.98 16.39 7.68
C GLN A 51 3.65 16.26 6.19
N VAL A 52 4.37 16.98 5.32
CA VAL A 52 4.13 16.91 3.87
C VAL A 52 4.94 15.76 3.27
N TYR A 53 4.30 14.95 2.41
CA TYR A 53 4.92 13.81 1.72
C TYR A 53 5.50 14.17 0.35
N GLU A 54 5.50 15.46 0.02
CA GLU A 54 6.01 16.05 -1.22
C GLU A 54 7.00 17.18 -0.89
N GLU A 55 7.77 17.61 -1.89
CA GLU A 55 8.74 18.71 -1.73
C GLU A 55 8.03 20.05 -1.44
N THR A 56 8.39 20.70 -0.33
CA THR A 56 7.75 21.93 0.17
C THR A 56 8.45 23.22 -0.30
N SER A 57 9.49 23.12 -1.11
CA SER A 57 10.16 24.30 -1.66
C SER A 57 9.20 25.22 -2.43
N GLY A 58 9.09 26.49 -2.05
CA GLY A 58 8.28 27.47 -2.75
C GLY A 58 6.84 27.62 -2.25
N ILE A 59 6.39 26.81 -1.28
CA ILE A 59 5.17 27.10 -0.52
C ILE A 59 5.49 27.98 0.70
N GLY A 60 4.52 28.77 1.16
CA GLY A 60 4.74 29.71 2.26
C GLY A 60 3.49 30.10 3.06
N PRO A 61 3.67 30.93 4.12
CA PRO A 61 2.57 31.40 4.95
C PRO A 61 1.49 32.15 4.17
N GLY A 62 0.23 31.96 4.57
CA GLY A 62 -0.96 32.53 3.95
C GLY A 62 -1.60 31.68 2.85
N GLU A 63 -0.95 30.58 2.45
CA GLU A 63 -1.52 29.61 1.50
C GLU A 63 -2.54 28.68 2.16
N PRO A 64 -3.53 28.16 1.41
CA PRO A 64 -4.61 27.37 1.98
C PRO A 64 -4.17 25.96 2.38
N VAL A 65 -4.88 25.37 3.35
CA VAL A 65 -4.84 23.95 3.68
C VAL A 65 -6.27 23.41 3.65
N GLU A 66 -6.48 22.30 2.95
CA GLU A 66 -7.79 21.64 2.82
C GLU A 66 -7.81 20.35 3.63
N LEU A 67 -8.79 20.22 4.53
CA LEU A 67 -9.06 19.02 5.33
C LEU A 67 -9.81 17.99 4.49
N THR A 68 -9.30 16.75 4.41
CA THR A 68 -9.99 15.69 3.66
C THR A 68 -10.99 14.90 4.53
N GLY A 69 -10.85 14.96 5.85
CA GLY A 69 -11.59 14.13 6.81
C GLY A 69 -11.18 12.66 6.82
N LEU A 70 -10.19 12.26 6.03
CA LEU A 70 -9.76 10.89 5.81
C LEU A 70 -8.34 10.69 6.31
N THR A 71 -8.03 9.50 6.82
CA THR A 71 -6.66 9.08 7.13
C THR A 71 -5.99 8.51 5.89
N LEU A 72 -4.66 8.50 5.85
CA LEU A 72 -3.92 7.91 4.75
C LEU A 72 -4.30 6.44 4.60
N SER A 73 -4.83 6.09 3.43
CA SER A 73 -5.45 4.81 3.15
C SER A 73 -5.01 4.31 1.80
N VAL A 74 -4.90 2.98 1.68
CA VAL A 74 -4.60 2.30 0.43
C VAL A 74 -5.85 1.70 -0.17
N GLU A 75 -5.88 1.67 -1.49
CA GLU A 75 -6.86 1.00 -2.33
C GLU A 75 -6.50 -0.47 -2.47
N LEU A 76 -7.46 -1.35 -2.19
CA LEU A 76 -7.30 -2.79 -2.18
C LEU A 76 -8.35 -3.41 -3.11
N ALA A 77 -7.92 -3.86 -4.29
CA ALA A 77 -8.76 -4.47 -5.31
C ALA A 77 -7.88 -5.25 -6.31
N PRO A 78 -8.48 -5.99 -7.28
CA PRO A 78 -7.74 -6.55 -8.41
C PRO A 78 -7.00 -5.46 -9.21
N GLY A 79 -5.76 -5.74 -9.59
CA GLY A 79 -4.84 -4.82 -10.29
C GLY A 79 -3.68 -4.29 -9.42
N LEU A 80 -3.58 -4.77 -8.19
CA LEU A 80 -2.46 -4.48 -7.29
C LEU A 80 -1.19 -5.22 -7.72
N LEU A 81 -1.32 -6.50 -8.13
CA LEU A 81 -0.20 -7.27 -8.66
C LEU A 81 0.34 -6.62 -9.93
N THR A 82 1.63 -6.81 -10.20
CA THR A 82 2.38 -6.21 -11.34
C THR A 82 2.57 -4.69 -11.27
N SER A 83 1.94 -4.01 -10.31
CA SER A 83 2.04 -2.56 -10.17
C SER A 83 3.29 -2.12 -9.40
N ILE A 84 3.76 -0.93 -9.76
CA ILE A 84 4.90 -0.25 -9.12
C ILE A 84 4.40 1.08 -8.58
N TYR A 85 4.44 1.22 -7.26
CA TYR A 85 3.91 2.34 -6.52
C TYR A 85 5.00 3.23 -5.96
N ASP A 86 4.69 4.51 -5.75
CA ASP A 86 5.43 5.33 -4.81
C ASP A 86 5.05 5.05 -3.34
N GLY A 87 5.60 5.82 -2.40
CA GLY A 87 5.35 5.65 -0.96
C GLY A 87 3.91 5.85 -0.50
N ILE A 88 3.02 6.42 -1.32
CA ILE A 88 1.61 6.67 -1.01
C ILE A 88 0.65 6.00 -2.00
N GLN A 89 1.11 4.92 -2.64
CA GLN A 89 0.32 4.09 -3.56
C GLN A 89 -0.09 4.77 -4.89
N ARG A 90 0.70 5.72 -5.39
CA ARG A 90 0.51 6.26 -6.75
C ARG A 90 1.34 5.45 -7.75
N PRO A 91 0.78 4.97 -8.87
CA PRO A 91 1.53 4.21 -9.85
C PRO A 91 2.58 5.09 -10.54
N LEU A 92 3.86 4.67 -10.54
CA LEU A 92 4.94 5.47 -11.11
C LEU A 92 4.77 5.73 -12.61
N GLU A 93 4.24 4.77 -13.37
CA GLU A 93 3.95 4.94 -14.80
C GLU A 93 2.90 6.04 -15.06
N LEU A 94 1.88 6.13 -14.20
CA LEU A 94 0.86 7.17 -14.33
C LEU A 94 1.40 8.54 -13.91
N ILE A 95 2.24 8.59 -12.88
CA ILE A 95 2.96 9.81 -12.47
C ILE A 95 3.80 10.33 -13.64
N GLU A 96 4.61 9.48 -14.26
CA GLU A 96 5.47 9.86 -15.40
C GLU A 96 4.62 10.40 -16.56
N LYS A 97 3.53 9.70 -16.87
CA LYS A 97 2.61 10.08 -17.96
C LYS A 97 1.94 11.43 -17.70
N GLU A 98 1.48 11.69 -16.48
CA GLU A 98 0.81 12.94 -16.12
C GLU A 98 1.80 14.11 -16.00
N ALA A 99 3.00 13.86 -15.48
CA ALA A 99 4.08 14.83 -15.44
C ALA A 99 4.58 15.21 -16.85
N GLY A 100 4.42 14.30 -17.83
CA GLY A 100 4.99 14.44 -19.17
C GLY A 100 6.53 14.52 -19.15
N SER A 101 7.15 13.92 -18.14
CA SER A 101 8.56 14.10 -17.79
C SER A 101 9.08 12.88 -17.04
N PRO A 102 10.36 12.49 -17.22
CA PRO A 102 10.99 11.44 -16.40
C PRO A 102 11.22 11.86 -14.94
N PHE A 103 10.93 13.13 -14.59
CA PHE A 103 11.02 13.65 -13.24
C PHE A 103 9.64 13.71 -12.59
N ILE A 104 9.56 13.30 -11.33
CA ILE A 104 8.35 13.42 -10.50
C ILE A 104 8.11 14.90 -10.21
N THR A 105 6.99 15.44 -10.69
CA THR A 105 6.53 16.79 -10.34
C THR A 105 5.54 16.72 -9.17
N ARG A 106 5.23 17.88 -8.59
CA ARG A 106 4.44 18.00 -7.36
C ARG A 106 2.94 18.12 -7.65
N GLY A 107 2.13 17.70 -6.69
CA GLY A 107 0.67 17.90 -6.72
C GLY A 107 -0.05 17.02 -7.74
N ILE A 108 0.60 15.95 -8.21
CA ILE A 108 -0.01 14.95 -9.10
C ILE A 108 -0.95 14.07 -8.28
N GLU A 109 -2.22 14.01 -8.71
CA GLU A 109 -3.28 13.21 -8.10
C GLU A 109 -3.72 12.10 -9.07
N VAL A 110 -3.06 10.94 -8.96
CA VAL A 110 -3.42 9.73 -9.71
C VAL A 110 -4.03 8.66 -8.80
N PRO A 111 -5.06 7.92 -9.25
CA PRO A 111 -5.61 6.81 -8.49
C PRO A 111 -4.59 5.65 -8.40
N GLY A 112 -4.62 4.91 -7.28
CA GLY A 112 -3.75 3.74 -7.07
C GLY A 112 -4.08 2.57 -7.97
N LEU A 113 -5.33 2.46 -8.42
CA LEU A 113 -5.80 1.37 -9.28
C LEU A 113 -6.60 1.92 -10.47
N SER A 114 -6.47 1.26 -11.61
CA SER A 114 -7.19 1.64 -12.84
C SER A 114 -8.71 1.56 -12.65
N ARG A 115 -9.39 2.67 -12.94
CA ARG A 115 -10.86 2.76 -12.92
C ARG A 115 -11.54 2.25 -14.19
N SER A 116 -10.77 2.10 -15.26
CA SER A 116 -11.27 1.65 -16.57
C SER A 116 -11.01 0.17 -16.82
N ALA A 117 -10.08 -0.46 -16.10
CA ALA A 117 -9.82 -1.89 -16.19
C ALA A 117 -11.07 -2.67 -15.74
N LYS A 118 -11.40 -3.71 -16.52
CA LYS A 118 -12.52 -4.60 -16.22
C LYS A 118 -12.01 -6.00 -15.88
N TRP A 119 -12.67 -6.60 -14.91
CA TRP A 119 -12.31 -7.86 -14.30
C TRP A 119 -13.48 -8.83 -14.38
N ASP A 120 -13.20 -10.09 -14.72
CA ASP A 120 -14.21 -11.14 -14.76
C ASP A 120 -14.41 -11.71 -13.35
N PHE A 121 -15.47 -11.25 -12.68
CA PHE A 121 -15.81 -11.65 -11.33
C PHE A 121 -16.75 -12.86 -11.35
N THR A 122 -16.33 -13.93 -10.67
CA THR A 122 -17.13 -15.14 -10.47
C THR A 122 -17.60 -15.21 -9.02
N ALA A 123 -18.90 -15.01 -8.79
CA ALA A 123 -19.50 -15.14 -7.47
C ALA A 123 -19.40 -16.59 -6.95
N VAL A 124 -18.97 -16.72 -5.70
CA VAL A 124 -18.93 -18.00 -4.95
C VAL A 124 -20.00 -18.02 -3.85
N ALA A 125 -20.25 -16.86 -3.23
CA ALA A 125 -21.35 -16.69 -2.29
C ALA A 125 -22.70 -16.58 -3.01
N LYS A 126 -23.80 -16.85 -2.29
CA LYS A 126 -25.16 -16.89 -2.82
C LYS A 126 -26.06 -15.88 -2.12
N VAL A 127 -27.11 -15.46 -2.83
CA VAL A 127 -28.19 -14.67 -2.22
C VAL A 127 -28.83 -15.48 -1.08
N GLY A 128 -28.98 -14.85 0.08
CA GLY A 128 -29.45 -15.46 1.32
C GLY A 128 -28.35 -15.93 2.27
N ASP A 129 -27.09 -15.97 1.84
CA ASP A 129 -25.99 -16.33 2.73
C ASP A 129 -25.75 -15.23 3.78
N THR A 130 -25.53 -15.64 5.03
CA THR A 130 -25.07 -14.74 6.10
C THR A 130 -23.55 -14.68 6.07
N VAL A 131 -23.01 -13.47 5.94
CA VAL A 131 -21.58 -13.22 5.78
C VAL A 131 -21.06 -12.18 6.77
N THR A 132 -19.78 -12.26 7.05
CA THR A 132 -19.02 -11.38 7.93
C THR A 132 -17.72 -10.94 7.26
N GLY A 133 -17.08 -9.90 7.81
CA GLY A 133 -15.83 -9.37 7.30
C GLY A 133 -14.76 -10.45 7.07
N GLY A 134 -14.21 -10.49 5.86
CA GLY A 134 -13.24 -11.50 5.41
C GLY A 134 -13.83 -12.71 4.70
N ASP A 135 -15.15 -12.91 4.73
CA ASP A 135 -15.79 -13.99 3.95
C ASP A 135 -15.68 -13.69 2.44
N VAL A 136 -15.46 -14.72 1.63
CA VAL A 136 -15.23 -14.58 0.18
C VAL A 136 -16.55 -14.48 -0.56
N LEU A 137 -16.78 -13.35 -1.24
CA LEU A 137 -17.95 -13.14 -2.11
C LEU A 137 -17.76 -13.83 -3.46
N GLY A 138 -16.55 -13.79 -4.00
CA GLY A 138 -16.21 -14.42 -5.26
C GLY A 138 -14.74 -14.22 -5.62
N THR A 139 -14.37 -14.59 -6.84
CA THR A 139 -12.98 -14.56 -7.29
C THR A 139 -12.82 -13.86 -8.64
N VAL A 140 -11.60 -13.35 -8.86
CA VAL A 140 -11.15 -12.73 -10.11
C VAL A 140 -9.77 -13.30 -10.46
N PRO A 141 -9.53 -13.73 -11.71
CA PRO A 141 -8.18 -14.09 -12.14
C PRO A 141 -7.35 -12.82 -12.37
N GLU A 142 -6.67 -12.34 -11.32
CA GLU A 142 -5.88 -11.09 -11.39
C GLU A 142 -4.60 -11.29 -12.23
N THR A 143 -3.92 -12.41 -12.03
CA THR A 143 -2.81 -12.84 -12.89
C THR A 143 -2.94 -14.32 -13.21
N THR A 144 -2.06 -14.84 -14.06
CA THR A 144 -2.03 -16.29 -14.36
C THR A 144 -1.62 -17.14 -13.14
N LEU A 145 -1.13 -16.53 -12.07
CA LEU A 145 -0.67 -17.22 -10.86
C LEU A 145 -1.59 -17.04 -9.65
N ILE A 146 -2.32 -15.92 -9.59
CA ILE A 146 -3.07 -15.52 -8.40
C ILE A 146 -4.54 -15.32 -8.74
N GLU A 147 -5.38 -16.03 -7.99
CA GLU A 147 -6.83 -15.85 -7.99
C GLU A 147 -7.21 -14.87 -6.87
N HIS A 148 -7.51 -13.64 -7.24
CA HIS A 148 -7.88 -12.61 -6.29
C HIS A 148 -9.24 -12.92 -5.66
N LYS A 149 -9.28 -13.09 -4.34
CA LYS A 149 -10.51 -13.33 -3.61
C LYS A 149 -11.11 -12.01 -3.20
N VAL A 150 -12.27 -11.68 -3.74
CA VAL A 150 -13.02 -10.49 -3.34
C VAL A 150 -13.77 -10.83 -2.06
N MET A 151 -13.36 -10.20 -0.95
CA MET A 151 -13.87 -10.48 0.39
C MET A 151 -14.88 -9.40 0.82
N VAL A 152 -15.75 -9.75 1.77
CA VAL A 152 -16.58 -8.77 2.49
C VAL A 152 -15.66 -7.83 3.28
N PRO A 153 -15.84 -6.49 3.19
CA PRO A 153 -15.02 -5.55 3.96
C PRO A 153 -15.09 -5.84 5.47
N PRO A 154 -14.00 -5.63 6.23
CA PRO A 154 -13.92 -6.13 7.62
C PRO A 154 -14.99 -5.62 8.60
N HIS A 155 -15.59 -4.46 8.33
CA HIS A 155 -16.61 -3.83 9.18
C HIS A 155 -18.04 -4.24 8.80
N VAL A 156 -18.23 -4.99 7.73
CA VAL A 156 -19.53 -5.34 7.16
C VAL A 156 -19.94 -6.74 7.62
N SER A 157 -21.19 -6.87 8.04
CA SER A 157 -21.81 -8.17 8.33
C SER A 157 -23.30 -8.10 8.08
N GLY A 158 -23.88 -9.19 7.58
CA GLY A 158 -25.29 -9.23 7.22
C GLY A 158 -25.63 -10.36 6.26
N GLU A 159 -26.78 -10.23 5.61
CA GLU A 159 -27.29 -11.20 4.65
C GLU A 159 -27.14 -10.68 3.22
N ILE A 160 -26.64 -11.50 2.30
CA ILE A 160 -26.51 -11.13 0.89
C ILE A 160 -27.90 -11.06 0.26
N THR A 161 -28.27 -9.89 -0.25
CA THR A 161 -29.55 -9.68 -0.95
C THR A 161 -29.41 -9.71 -2.46
N GLU A 162 -28.23 -9.38 -2.99
CA GLU A 162 -27.93 -9.39 -4.41
C GLU A 162 -26.44 -9.72 -4.58
N ILE A 163 -26.11 -10.54 -5.57
CA ILE A 163 -24.74 -10.80 -6.02
C ILE A 163 -24.77 -11.18 -7.50
N LYS A 164 -23.84 -10.65 -8.29
CA LYS A 164 -23.78 -10.86 -9.74
C LYS A 164 -22.38 -11.27 -10.17
N SER A 165 -22.30 -12.33 -10.98
CA SER A 165 -21.09 -12.63 -11.75
C SER A 165 -21.10 -11.85 -13.06
N GLY A 166 -19.90 -11.55 -13.60
CA GLY A 166 -19.76 -10.83 -14.85
C GLY A 166 -18.51 -9.96 -14.90
N ASN A 167 -18.45 -9.13 -15.93
CA ASN A 167 -17.30 -8.28 -16.20
C ASN A 167 -17.53 -6.87 -15.67
N PHE A 168 -16.81 -6.50 -14.60
CA PHE A 168 -17.02 -5.26 -13.86
C PHE A 168 -15.73 -4.45 -13.70
N THR A 169 -15.83 -3.13 -13.56
CA THR A 169 -14.72 -2.32 -13.02
C THR A 169 -14.64 -2.49 -11.51
N ILE A 170 -13.54 -2.04 -10.90
CA ILE A 170 -13.34 -2.18 -9.45
C ILE A 170 -14.32 -1.34 -8.60
N GLU A 171 -14.97 -0.32 -9.18
CA GLU A 171 -15.94 0.55 -8.50
C GLU A 171 -17.39 0.13 -8.72
N GLU A 172 -17.66 -0.72 -9.71
CA GLU A 172 -19.01 -1.21 -9.97
C GLU A 172 -19.47 -2.15 -8.84
N VAL A 173 -20.74 -2.00 -8.46
CA VAL A 173 -21.36 -2.79 -7.38
C VAL A 173 -21.55 -4.23 -7.85
N ILE A 174 -20.94 -5.18 -7.13
CA ILE A 174 -21.01 -6.61 -7.40
C ILE A 174 -21.95 -7.35 -6.45
N ALA A 175 -22.19 -6.81 -5.25
CA ALA A 175 -23.06 -7.40 -4.25
C ALA A 175 -23.75 -6.33 -3.37
N VAL A 176 -24.90 -6.68 -2.79
CA VAL A 176 -25.63 -5.84 -1.82
C VAL A 176 -25.89 -6.65 -0.56
N ILE A 177 -25.38 -6.18 0.57
CA ILE A 177 -25.51 -6.84 1.88
C ILE A 177 -26.49 -6.05 2.73
N LYS A 178 -27.50 -6.74 3.30
CA LYS A 178 -28.41 -6.17 4.28
C LYS A 178 -27.79 -6.31 5.67
N THR A 179 -27.26 -5.21 6.19
CA THR A 179 -26.69 -5.10 7.52
C THR A 179 -27.74 -4.65 8.54
N ALA A 180 -27.36 -4.59 9.82
CA ALA A 180 -28.23 -4.03 10.87
C ALA A 180 -28.52 -2.53 10.67
N ASN A 181 -27.64 -1.81 9.97
CA ASN A 181 -27.72 -0.36 9.77
C ASN A 181 -28.35 0.04 8.43
N GLY A 182 -28.69 -0.93 7.57
CA GLY A 182 -29.27 -0.67 6.25
C GLY A 182 -28.76 -1.62 5.18
N LYS A 183 -28.96 -1.25 3.91
CA LYS A 183 -28.34 -1.93 2.78
C LYS A 183 -26.99 -1.29 2.49
N GLU A 184 -25.99 -2.12 2.23
CA GLU A 184 -24.63 -1.70 1.89
C GLU A 184 -24.25 -2.29 0.54
N GLU A 185 -23.82 -1.42 -0.37
CA GLU A 185 -23.40 -1.79 -1.72
C GLU A 185 -21.89 -2.08 -1.70
N ILE A 186 -21.51 -3.25 -2.20
CA ILE A 186 -20.14 -3.75 -2.17
C ILE A 186 -19.61 -3.78 -3.60
N ALA A 187 -18.48 -3.10 -3.81
CA ALA A 187 -17.65 -3.18 -5.01
C ALA A 187 -16.41 -4.04 -4.74
N MET A 188 -15.63 -4.33 -5.78
CA MET A 188 -14.34 -5.03 -5.60
C MET A 188 -13.31 -4.18 -4.88
N LEU A 189 -13.40 -2.85 -4.99
CA LEU A 189 -12.53 -1.89 -4.35
C LEU A 189 -12.85 -1.72 -2.86
N GLN A 190 -11.84 -1.89 -2.01
CA GLN A 190 -11.86 -1.50 -0.61
C GLN A 190 -10.82 -0.40 -0.36
N LYS A 191 -11.06 0.46 0.64
CA LYS A 191 -10.06 1.38 1.17
C LYS A 191 -9.73 1.01 2.60
N TRP A 192 -8.44 0.99 2.95
CA TRP A 192 -8.00 0.63 4.29
C TRP A 192 -6.93 1.59 4.83
N PRO A 193 -7.09 2.16 6.04
CA PRO A 193 -6.09 3.02 6.65
C PRO A 193 -4.77 2.29 6.88
N ILE A 194 -3.65 2.87 6.44
CA ILE A 194 -2.35 2.19 6.49
C ILE A 194 -1.77 2.05 7.90
N ARG A 195 -2.26 2.87 8.84
CA ARG A 195 -1.83 2.86 10.25
C ARG A 195 -2.65 1.89 11.11
N ILE A 196 -3.68 1.26 10.57
CA ILE A 196 -4.52 0.28 11.26
C ILE A 196 -4.24 -1.10 10.69
N PRO A 197 -3.68 -2.04 11.47
CA PRO A 197 -3.50 -3.42 10.99
C PRO A 197 -4.83 -4.05 10.57
N ARG A 198 -4.83 -4.80 9.48
CA ARG A 198 -6.04 -5.52 9.04
C ARG A 198 -6.41 -6.61 10.05
N PRO A 199 -7.69 -6.71 10.44
CA PRO A 199 -8.11 -7.57 11.54
C PRO A 199 -7.93 -9.06 11.21
N THR A 200 -7.63 -9.86 12.24
CA THR A 200 -7.51 -11.32 12.13
C THR A 200 -8.29 -12.00 13.25
N LYS A 201 -8.67 -13.27 13.06
CA LYS A 201 -9.34 -14.08 14.11
C LYS A 201 -8.41 -14.45 15.26
N GLY A 202 -7.10 -14.41 15.05
CA GLY A 202 -6.08 -14.73 16.04
C GLY A 202 -4.74 -15.05 15.38
N LYS A 203 -3.65 -14.95 16.15
CA LYS A 203 -2.30 -15.27 15.69
C LYS A 203 -1.97 -16.73 15.98
N LEU A 204 -1.60 -17.48 14.95
CA LEU A 204 -1.07 -18.84 15.08
C LEU A 204 0.45 -18.80 15.26
N MET A 205 1.01 -19.84 15.88
CA MET A 205 2.47 -19.99 15.95
C MET A 205 3.01 -20.53 14.62
N PRO A 206 3.96 -19.85 13.96
CA PRO A 206 4.63 -20.34 12.76
C PRO A 206 5.32 -21.68 13.02
N ASN A 207 4.94 -22.72 12.27
CA ASN A 207 5.51 -24.07 12.39
C ASN A 207 6.00 -24.64 11.04
N GLU A 208 5.64 -24.02 9.92
CA GLU A 208 6.09 -24.41 8.58
C GLU A 208 7.31 -23.58 8.15
N PRO A 209 8.39 -24.18 7.64
CA PRO A 209 9.54 -23.43 7.15
C PRO A 209 9.21 -22.68 5.85
N LEU A 210 9.66 -21.42 5.75
CA LEU A 210 9.75 -20.69 4.50
C LEU A 210 10.98 -21.20 3.75
N VAL A 211 10.78 -21.90 2.64
CA VAL A 211 11.89 -22.40 1.82
C VAL A 211 12.41 -21.24 1.00
N THR A 212 13.63 -20.80 1.29
CA THR A 212 14.21 -19.62 0.65
C THR A 212 15.02 -19.94 -0.59
N GLY A 213 15.40 -21.22 -0.78
CA GLY A 213 16.29 -21.65 -1.87
C GLY A 213 17.77 -21.34 -1.61
N MET A 214 18.11 -20.87 -0.40
CA MET A 214 19.47 -20.50 -0.03
C MET A 214 19.95 -21.44 1.08
N ARG A 215 20.94 -22.29 0.78
CA ARG A 215 21.45 -23.31 1.71
C ARG A 215 21.75 -22.78 3.11
N VAL A 216 22.37 -21.60 3.21
CA VAL A 216 22.72 -20.98 4.50
C VAL A 216 21.49 -20.58 5.32
N LEU A 217 20.47 -20.01 4.68
CA LEU A 217 19.23 -19.61 5.37
C LEU A 217 18.39 -20.85 5.68
N ASP A 218 18.20 -21.76 4.72
CA ASP A 218 17.39 -22.96 4.92
C ASP A 218 17.98 -23.94 5.96
N THR A 219 19.31 -23.98 6.12
CA THR A 219 19.98 -24.95 7.02
C THR A 219 20.40 -24.35 8.37
N LEU A 220 21.02 -23.16 8.37
CA LEU A 220 21.63 -22.59 9.58
C LEU A 220 20.75 -21.55 10.27
N PHE A 221 19.97 -20.79 9.49
CA PHE A 221 19.14 -19.69 9.99
C PHE A 221 17.72 -19.71 9.39
N PRO A 222 16.96 -20.81 9.58
CA PRO A 222 15.67 -20.97 8.93
C PRO A 222 14.66 -19.97 9.45
N VAL A 223 13.81 -19.48 8.55
CA VAL A 223 12.67 -18.61 8.86
C VAL A 223 11.40 -19.41 8.62
N ALA A 224 10.43 -19.36 9.53
CA ALA A 224 9.12 -19.97 9.33
C ALA A 224 8.19 -19.07 8.50
N ARG A 225 7.18 -19.63 7.83
CA ARG A 225 6.10 -18.87 7.18
C ARG A 225 5.33 -18.07 8.24
N GLY A 226 5.26 -16.75 8.08
CA GLY A 226 4.76 -15.83 9.11
C GLY A 226 5.77 -15.49 10.20
N GLY A 227 7.00 -15.99 10.09
CA GLY A 227 8.14 -15.56 10.90
C GLY A 227 8.72 -14.22 10.41
N ALA A 228 9.64 -13.68 11.19
CA ALA A 228 10.36 -12.45 10.84
C ALA A 228 11.87 -12.69 10.95
N GLY A 229 12.62 -12.14 10.00
CA GLY A 229 14.09 -12.20 9.98
C GLY A 229 14.67 -10.83 9.68
N ALA A 230 15.89 -10.59 10.13
CA ALA A 230 16.64 -9.38 9.83
C ALA A 230 17.97 -9.75 9.16
N ILE A 231 18.37 -8.97 8.14
CA ILE A 231 19.65 -9.13 7.45
C ILE A 231 20.49 -7.87 7.72
N PRO A 232 21.04 -7.71 8.94
CA PRO A 232 21.91 -6.61 9.26
C PRO A 232 23.26 -6.79 8.55
N GLY A 233 23.86 -5.68 8.12
CA GLY A 233 25.18 -5.73 7.50
C GLY A 233 25.67 -4.36 7.05
N PRO A 234 27.00 -4.20 6.90
CA PRO A 234 27.58 -2.94 6.45
C PRO A 234 27.15 -2.60 5.01
N PHE A 235 27.43 -1.36 4.60
CA PHE A 235 27.22 -0.95 3.22
C PHE A 235 28.03 -1.85 2.26
N GLY A 236 27.42 -2.24 1.13
CA GLY A 236 28.07 -3.10 0.12
C GLY A 236 28.19 -4.58 0.48
N ALA A 237 27.65 -5.04 1.63
CA ALA A 237 27.72 -6.43 2.06
C ALA A 237 26.79 -7.42 1.32
N GLY A 238 26.06 -6.96 0.29
CA GLY A 238 25.14 -7.80 -0.46
C GLY A 238 23.75 -8.00 0.19
N LYS A 239 23.28 -7.05 1.02
CA LYS A 239 21.94 -7.09 1.63
C LYS A 239 20.83 -7.13 0.58
N THR A 240 20.83 -6.16 -0.34
CA THR A 240 19.88 -6.04 -1.45
C THR A 240 19.92 -7.27 -2.35
N VAL A 241 21.12 -7.77 -2.68
CA VAL A 241 21.29 -9.02 -3.46
C VAL A 241 20.65 -10.22 -2.75
N THR A 242 20.80 -10.30 -1.43
CA THR A 242 20.18 -11.36 -0.61
C THR A 242 18.66 -11.24 -0.61
N GLN A 243 18.11 -10.03 -0.42
CA GLN A 243 16.66 -9.80 -0.45
C GLN A 243 16.04 -10.02 -1.83
N GLN A 244 16.72 -9.62 -2.90
CA GLN A 244 16.32 -9.94 -4.27
C GLN A 244 16.33 -11.46 -4.50
N SER A 245 17.33 -12.17 -4.00
CA SER A 245 17.38 -13.63 -4.08
C SER A 245 16.21 -14.28 -3.33
N LEU A 246 15.88 -13.76 -2.14
CA LEU A 246 14.69 -14.18 -1.40
C LEU A 246 13.41 -13.94 -2.20
N ALA A 247 13.25 -12.76 -2.80
CA ALA A 247 12.07 -12.43 -3.61
C ALA A 247 11.94 -13.35 -4.83
N LYS A 248 13.07 -13.74 -5.43
CA LYS A 248 13.12 -14.62 -6.60
C LYS A 248 12.81 -16.08 -6.25
N TYR A 249 13.38 -16.60 -5.17
CA TYR A 249 13.42 -18.05 -4.91
C TYR A 249 12.56 -18.54 -3.76
N CYS A 250 12.07 -17.65 -2.88
CA CYS A 250 11.24 -18.12 -1.76
C CYS A 250 9.92 -18.70 -2.25
N ASN A 251 9.39 -19.69 -1.53
CA ASN A 251 8.14 -20.37 -1.86
C ASN A 251 6.88 -19.63 -1.39
N ALA A 252 6.94 -18.32 -1.25
CA ALA A 252 5.77 -17.48 -1.00
C ALA A 252 4.95 -17.28 -2.28
N GLN A 253 3.63 -17.17 -2.14
CA GLN A 253 2.71 -17.00 -3.26
C GLN A 253 2.66 -15.56 -3.74
N VAL A 254 2.80 -14.58 -2.84
CA VAL A 254 2.83 -13.15 -3.17
C VAL A 254 4.07 -12.50 -2.57
N ILE A 255 4.71 -11.62 -3.33
CA ILE A 255 5.88 -10.86 -2.91
C ILE A 255 5.52 -9.38 -2.82
N VAL A 256 5.83 -8.74 -1.70
CA VAL A 256 5.74 -7.28 -1.55
C VAL A 256 7.14 -6.74 -1.29
N TYR A 257 7.69 -6.01 -2.25
CA TYR A 257 9.04 -5.45 -2.17
C TYR A 257 8.96 -3.94 -1.94
N ILE A 258 9.52 -3.48 -0.82
CA ILE A 258 9.52 -2.07 -0.41
C ILE A 258 10.96 -1.55 -0.48
N GLY A 259 11.24 -0.75 -1.50
CA GLY A 259 12.45 0.06 -1.61
C GLY A 259 12.30 1.37 -0.84
N CYS A 260 12.63 1.36 0.45
CA CYS A 260 12.58 2.50 1.36
C CYS A 260 13.96 3.17 1.48
N GLY A 261 14.12 4.30 0.81
CA GLY A 261 15.29 5.17 0.93
C GLY A 261 16.56 4.64 0.26
N GLU A 262 16.44 3.65 -0.62
CA GLU A 262 17.57 3.08 -1.36
C GLU A 262 17.93 3.90 -2.60
N ARG A 263 19.02 3.51 -3.26
CA ARG A 263 19.46 4.20 -4.49
C ARG A 263 18.50 3.92 -5.63
N GLY A 264 18.22 4.95 -6.43
CA GLY A 264 17.39 4.82 -7.64
C GLY A 264 17.89 3.72 -8.57
N ASN A 265 19.21 3.60 -8.76
CA ASN A 265 19.80 2.55 -9.61
C ASN A 265 19.48 1.13 -9.12
N GLU A 266 19.46 0.89 -7.81
CA GLU A 266 19.16 -0.41 -7.23
C GLU A 266 17.69 -0.77 -7.47
N MET A 267 16.79 0.22 -7.35
CA MET A 267 15.38 0.04 -7.71
C MET A 267 15.18 -0.15 -9.21
N THR A 268 15.87 0.62 -10.06
CA THR A 268 15.80 0.46 -11.52
C THR A 268 16.28 -0.92 -11.97
N GLU A 269 17.33 -1.46 -11.36
CA GLU A 269 17.81 -2.82 -11.62
C GLU A 269 16.72 -3.85 -11.30
N VAL A 270 16.09 -3.76 -10.13
CA VAL A 270 14.97 -4.63 -9.75
C VAL A 270 13.83 -4.53 -10.77
N LEU A 271 13.44 -3.30 -11.14
CA LEU A 271 12.37 -3.03 -12.12
C LEU A 271 12.68 -3.55 -13.52
N THR A 272 13.94 -3.55 -13.92
CA THR A 272 14.38 -4.03 -15.23
C THR A 272 14.51 -5.55 -15.24
N GLU A 273 15.01 -6.16 -14.17
CA GLU A 273 15.23 -7.60 -14.11
C GLU A 273 13.94 -8.40 -13.85
N PHE A 274 13.09 -7.96 -12.93
CA PHE A 274 11.96 -8.75 -12.43
C PHE A 274 10.96 -9.18 -13.50
N PRO A 275 10.64 -8.36 -14.52
CA PRO A 275 9.81 -8.79 -15.65
C PRO A 275 10.42 -9.91 -16.50
N HIS A 276 11.75 -10.01 -16.53
CA HIS A 276 12.48 -11.03 -17.31
C HIS A 276 12.79 -12.30 -16.52
N LEU A 277 12.72 -12.22 -15.19
CA LEU A 277 12.94 -13.35 -14.32
C LEU A 277 11.69 -14.22 -14.23
N LYS A 278 11.86 -15.51 -14.55
CA LYS A 278 10.81 -16.50 -14.41
C LYS A 278 10.89 -17.13 -13.02
N ASP A 279 9.75 -17.24 -12.37
CA ASP A 279 9.61 -18.05 -11.17
C ASP A 279 9.96 -19.52 -11.52
N PRO A 280 10.96 -20.13 -10.86
CA PRO A 280 11.35 -21.51 -11.13
C PRO A 280 10.22 -22.52 -10.91
N ALA A 281 9.26 -22.22 -10.02
CA ALA A 281 8.17 -23.12 -9.70
C ALA A 281 7.04 -23.09 -10.74
N SER A 282 6.70 -21.91 -11.25
CA SER A 282 5.55 -21.72 -12.15
C SER A 282 5.93 -21.48 -13.62
N GLY A 283 7.18 -21.07 -13.90
CA GLY A 283 7.65 -20.71 -15.24
C GLY A 283 7.14 -19.35 -15.76
N GLU A 284 6.30 -18.67 -14.98
CA GLU A 284 5.74 -17.35 -15.29
C GLU A 284 6.67 -16.22 -14.79
N PRO A 285 6.56 -14.99 -15.34
CA PRO A 285 7.33 -13.86 -14.83
C PRO A 285 7.07 -13.58 -13.35
N LEU A 286 8.13 -13.34 -12.58
CA LEU A 286 8.07 -13.06 -11.15
C LEU A 286 7.18 -11.85 -10.84
N MET A 287 7.14 -10.87 -11.74
CA MET A 287 6.30 -9.68 -11.62
C MET A 287 4.80 -10.01 -11.48
N LYS A 288 4.33 -11.15 -12.02
CA LYS A 288 2.91 -11.59 -11.93
C LYS A 288 2.46 -11.97 -10.51
N ARG A 289 3.39 -12.07 -9.56
CA ARG A 289 3.08 -12.27 -8.14
C ARG A 289 3.72 -11.23 -7.23
N THR A 290 4.25 -10.15 -7.80
CA THR A 290 5.04 -9.16 -7.08
C THR A 290 4.37 -7.79 -7.12
N ILE A 291 4.42 -7.09 -5.99
CA ILE A 291 4.04 -5.70 -5.84
C ILE A 291 5.28 -4.96 -5.39
N MET A 292 5.57 -3.83 -6.04
CA MET A 292 6.74 -3.03 -5.72
C MET A 292 6.32 -1.66 -5.21
N ILE A 293 6.92 -1.22 -4.12
CA ILE A 293 6.77 0.12 -3.58
C ILE A 293 8.16 0.74 -3.57
N ALA A 294 8.34 1.82 -4.31
CA ALA A 294 9.60 2.49 -4.49
C ALA A 294 9.51 3.91 -3.92
N ASN A 295 10.24 4.15 -2.84
CA ASN A 295 10.48 5.47 -2.31
C ASN A 295 11.98 5.71 -2.22
N THR A 296 12.58 6.23 -3.30
CA THR A 296 14.04 6.37 -3.41
C THR A 296 14.61 7.38 -2.42
N SER A 297 15.92 7.35 -2.21
CA SER A 297 16.64 8.26 -1.28
C SER A 297 16.40 9.75 -1.54
N ASN A 298 16.18 10.15 -2.81
CA ASN A 298 15.88 11.53 -3.21
C ASN A 298 14.38 11.87 -3.19
N MET A 299 13.50 10.93 -2.83
CA MET A 299 12.09 11.21 -2.58
C MET A 299 11.89 11.71 -1.13
N PRO A 300 10.77 12.41 -0.86
CA PRO A 300 10.49 13.01 0.44
C PRO A 300 10.65 12.05 1.61
N VAL A 301 11.23 12.56 2.70
CA VAL A 301 11.61 11.76 3.86
C VAL A 301 10.39 11.11 4.52
N ALA A 302 9.29 11.83 4.66
CA ALA A 302 8.07 11.31 5.27
C ALA A 302 7.36 10.24 4.41
N ALA A 303 7.54 10.27 3.09
CA ALA A 303 7.02 9.22 2.21
C ALA A 303 7.73 7.87 2.43
N ARG A 304 8.91 7.85 3.07
CA ARG A 304 9.59 6.61 3.49
C ARG A 304 8.78 5.86 4.54
N GLU A 305 8.28 6.57 5.55
CA GLU A 305 7.41 5.96 6.57
C GLU A 305 6.14 5.40 5.92
N ALA A 306 5.46 6.22 5.12
CA ALA A 306 4.25 5.82 4.40
C ALA A 306 4.45 4.58 3.51
N SER A 307 5.63 4.45 2.87
CA SER A 307 5.94 3.30 2.00
C SER A 307 5.93 1.97 2.74
N VAL A 308 6.42 1.95 3.99
CA VAL A 308 6.47 0.74 4.82
C VAL A 308 5.06 0.35 5.26
N TYR A 309 4.26 1.31 5.73
CA TYR A 309 2.88 1.09 6.14
C TYR A 309 1.97 0.69 4.98
N THR A 310 2.18 1.27 3.80
CA THR A 310 1.48 0.89 2.56
C THR A 310 1.78 -0.55 2.19
N GLY A 311 3.05 -0.94 2.20
CA GLY A 311 3.44 -2.30 1.83
C GLY A 311 2.99 -3.36 2.82
N ILE A 312 3.06 -3.11 4.13
CA ILE A 312 2.52 -4.06 5.11
C ILE A 312 1.00 -4.19 4.96
N THR A 313 0.26 -3.10 4.73
CA THR A 313 -1.20 -3.16 4.56
C THR A 313 -1.60 -3.97 3.34
N ILE A 314 -0.88 -3.82 2.22
CA ILE A 314 -1.07 -4.64 1.03
C ILE A 314 -0.72 -6.11 1.30
N ALA A 315 0.38 -6.39 2.01
CA ALA A 315 0.74 -7.75 2.38
C ALA A 315 -0.31 -8.41 3.28
N GLU A 316 -0.86 -7.66 4.24
CA GLU A 316 -1.96 -8.12 5.09
C GLU A 316 -3.24 -8.40 4.28
N TYR A 317 -3.51 -7.63 3.23
CA TYR A 317 -4.66 -7.85 2.37
C TYR A 317 -4.60 -9.20 1.63
N TYR A 318 -3.44 -9.55 1.06
CA TYR A 318 -3.25 -10.88 0.44
C TYR A 318 -3.20 -12.00 1.48
N ARG A 319 -2.63 -11.75 2.66
CA ARG A 319 -2.69 -12.69 3.80
C ARG A 319 -4.13 -13.01 4.18
N ASP A 320 -5.02 -12.01 4.20
CA ASP A 320 -6.43 -12.20 4.57
C ASP A 320 -7.16 -13.11 3.56
N MET A 321 -6.73 -13.13 2.29
CA MET A 321 -7.22 -14.10 1.28
C MET A 321 -6.70 -15.53 1.51
N GLY A 322 -5.80 -15.73 2.47
CA GLY A 322 -5.15 -17.00 2.76
C GLY A 322 -3.92 -17.29 1.92
N TYR A 323 -3.27 -16.26 1.35
CA TYR A 323 -2.00 -16.41 0.66
C TYR A 323 -0.80 -16.32 1.60
N ASP A 324 0.24 -17.11 1.30
CA ASP A 324 1.56 -16.91 1.91
C ASP A 324 2.25 -15.70 1.24
N VAL A 325 2.48 -14.65 2.03
CA VAL A 325 3.07 -13.39 1.55
C VAL A 325 4.46 -13.18 2.16
N ALA A 326 5.45 -12.89 1.32
CA ALA A 326 6.77 -12.45 1.76
C ALA A 326 6.92 -10.94 1.52
N LEU A 327 7.21 -10.19 2.58
CA LEU A 327 7.48 -8.76 2.52
C LEU A 327 8.97 -8.50 2.74
N MET A 328 9.59 -7.79 1.80
CA MET A 328 10.97 -7.31 1.91
C MET A 328 10.96 -5.80 2.10
N ALA A 329 11.63 -5.32 3.15
CA ALA A 329 11.84 -3.89 3.38
C ALA A 329 13.34 -3.57 3.29
N ASP A 330 13.73 -2.86 2.22
CA ASP A 330 15.10 -2.42 1.96
C ASP A 330 15.10 -0.89 1.84
N SER A 331 15.50 -0.10 2.84
CA SER A 331 16.00 -0.48 4.16
C SER A 331 15.17 0.13 5.29
N THR A 332 14.90 -0.68 6.32
CA THR A 332 14.27 -0.23 7.56
C THR A 332 15.11 0.79 8.33
N SER A 333 16.42 0.86 8.09
CA SER A 333 17.28 1.90 8.70
C SER A 333 16.97 3.30 8.16
N ARG A 334 16.58 3.42 6.89
CA ARG A 334 16.19 4.71 6.28
C ARG A 334 14.82 5.17 6.74
N TRP A 335 13.94 4.23 7.03
CA TRP A 335 12.69 4.53 7.73
C TRP A 335 12.96 5.05 9.15
N ALA A 336 13.83 4.39 9.92
CA ALA A 336 14.20 4.86 11.26
C ALA A 336 14.89 6.24 11.23
N GLU A 337 15.71 6.51 10.22
CA GLU A 337 16.29 7.84 10.00
C GLU A 337 15.23 8.90 9.72
N ALA A 338 14.21 8.58 8.92
CA ALA A 338 13.08 9.47 8.68
C ALA A 338 12.33 9.80 9.97
N MET A 339 12.07 8.80 10.81
CA MET A 339 11.44 9.01 12.13
C MET A 339 12.29 9.81 13.11
N ARG A 340 13.61 9.89 12.90
CA ARG A 340 14.51 10.72 13.72
C ARG A 340 14.56 12.16 13.22
N GLU A 341 14.32 12.37 11.94
CA GLU A 341 14.31 13.70 11.31
C GLU A 341 12.99 14.45 11.55
N MET A 342 11.89 13.70 11.63
CA MET A 342 10.57 14.17 12.09
C MET A 342 10.58 14.41 13.60
#